data_AF-T1AVT2-F1
#
_entry.id   AF-T1AVT2-F1
#
_cell.length_a   1.000
_cell.length_b   1.000
_cell.length_c   1.000
_cell.angle_alpha   90.00
_cell.angle_beta   90.00
_cell.angle_gamma   90.00
#
_symmetry.space_group_name_H-M   'P 1'
#
loop_
_entity.id
_entity.type
_entity.pdbx_description
1 polymer ?
#
loop_
_entity_poly.entity_id
_entity_poly.type
_entity_poly.pdbx_seq_one_letter_code
_entity_poly.pdbx_strand_id
1 'polypeptide(L)' 'RQITLQPTSGEPPFTVYDSSGPYTDPQAHIDIERGLPQLRKGWIEARGDVECINGRAVCPEDDGLASAQARV' A
#
# COMPACT_ATOMS: atom_id res chain seq x y z
N ARG A 1 -1.96 -14.46 5.37
CA ARG A 1 -1.00 -15.53 4.98
C ARG A 1 -1.29 -16.83 5.72
N GLN A 2 -0.70 -17.94 5.28
CA GLN A 2 -0.80 -19.24 5.94
C GLN A 2 0.57 -19.74 6.39
N ILE A 3 0.60 -20.42 7.53
CA ILE A 3 1.79 -21.07 8.09
C ILE A 3 1.56 -22.57 8.00
N THR A 4 2.34 -23.25 7.18
CA THR A 4 2.33 -24.71 7.10
C THR A 4 2.99 -25.29 8.35
N LEU A 5 2.32 -26.26 8.98
CA LEU A 5 2.83 -26.94 10.17
C LEU A 5 3.58 -28.22 9.78
N GLN A 6 4.25 -28.82 10.77
CA GLN A 6 5.01 -30.05 10.55
C GLN A 6 4.06 -31.20 10.16
N PRO A 7 4.32 -31.98 9.10
CA PRO A 7 3.33 -32.90 8.52
C PRO A 7 2.78 -33.97 9.48
N THR A 8 3.56 -34.38 10.49
CA THR A 8 3.11 -35.40 11.45
C THR A 8 2.19 -34.85 12.55
N SER A 9 1.98 -33.53 12.63
CA SER A 9 0.97 -32.96 13.54
C SER A 9 -0.45 -33.33 13.12
N GLY A 10 -0.68 -33.61 11.82
CA GLY A 10 -2.01 -33.88 11.28
C GLY A 10 -2.92 -32.65 11.23
N GLU A 11 -2.38 -31.46 11.51
CA GLU A 11 -3.14 -30.21 11.56
C GLU A 11 -3.10 -29.48 10.20
N PRO A 12 -4.18 -28.78 9.80
CA PRO A 12 -4.17 -27.95 8.61
C PRO A 12 -3.28 -26.71 8.79
N PRO A 13 -2.86 -26.03 7.71
CA PRO A 13 -2.12 -24.78 7.79
C PRO A 13 -2.85 -23.72 8.62
N PHE A 14 -2.11 -23.03 9.49
CA PHE A 14 -2.66 -22.00 10.36
C PHE A 14 -2.79 -20.67 9.60
N THR A 15 -4.01 -20.14 9.52
CA THR A 15 -4.27 -18.86 8.85
C THR A 15 -4.07 -17.72 9.83
N VAL A 16 -3.26 -16.74 9.43
CA VAL A 16 -3.02 -15.52 10.21
C VAL A 16 -3.38 -14.28 9.42
N TYR A 17 -3.84 -13.28 10.17
CA TYR A 17 -3.99 -11.93 9.66
C TYR A 17 -2.65 -11.41 9.13
N ASP A 18 -2.71 -10.70 8.01
CA ASP A 18 -1.52 -10.22 7.32
C ASP A 18 -1.77 -8.81 6.76
N SER A 19 -1.20 -7.82 7.44
CA SER A 19 -1.27 -6.42 7.03
C SER A 19 -0.08 -5.98 6.18
N SER A 20 0.79 -6.91 5.77
CA SER A 20 1.96 -6.56 4.95
C SER A 20 1.59 -6.15 3.52
N GLY A 21 0.41 -6.53 3.03
CA GLY A 21 -0.09 -6.12 1.73
C GLY A 21 0.74 -6.69 0.56
N PRO A 22 0.80 -5.98 -0.58
CA PRO A 22 1.55 -6.45 -1.77
C PRO A 22 3.04 -6.70 -1.52
N TYR A 23 3.63 -6.16 -0.44
CA TYR A 23 5.05 -6.30 -0.17
C TYR A 23 5.52 -7.73 0.15
N THR A 24 4.60 -8.64 0.49
CA THR A 24 4.92 -10.07 0.71
C THR A 24 4.30 -10.99 -0.33
N ASP A 25 3.57 -10.42 -1.31
CA ASP A 25 3.01 -11.18 -2.42
C ASP A 25 4.10 -11.38 -3.50
N PRO A 26 4.55 -12.62 -3.77
CA PRO A 26 5.59 -12.87 -4.77
C PRO A 26 5.13 -12.56 -6.20
N GLN A 27 3.83 -12.36 -6.45
CA GLN A 27 3.29 -11.97 -7.75
C GLN A 27 3.16 -10.45 -7.92
N ALA A 28 3.30 -9.68 -6.84
CA ALA A 28 3.20 -8.23 -6.91
C ALA A 28 4.49 -7.61 -7.46
N HIS A 29 4.36 -6.75 -8.48
CA HIS A 29 5.45 -5.91 -8.96
C HIS A 29 5.51 -4.62 -8.15
N ILE A 30 6.50 -4.48 -7.28
CA ILE A 30 6.68 -3.30 -6.44
C ILE A 30 7.60 -2.29 -7.13
N ASP A 31 7.06 -1.11 -7.43
CA ASP A 31 7.81 0.05 -7.90
C ASP A 31 7.50 1.22 -6.96
N ILE A 32 8.51 1.62 -6.19
CA ILE A 32 8.38 2.67 -5.18
C ILE A 32 8.09 4.06 -5.78
N GLU A 33 8.56 4.32 -7.01
CA GLU A 33 8.34 5.60 -7.68
C GLU A 33 6.91 5.71 -8.20
N ARG A 34 6.30 4.57 -8.55
CA ARG A 34 4.89 4.49 -8.99
C ARG A 34 3.89 4.35 -7.85
N GLY A 35 4.34 3.89 -6.68
CA GLY A 35 3.48 3.55 -5.56
C GLY A 35 2.67 2.27 -5.77
N LEU A 36 1.82 1.95 -4.80
CA LEU A 36 0.97 0.74 -4.84
C LEU A 36 -0.28 0.93 -5.71
N PRO A 37 -0.84 -0.16 -6.28
CA PRO A 37 -2.11 -0.11 -6.98
C PRO A 37 -3.25 0.47 -6.12
N GLN A 38 -4.01 1.41 -6.67
CA GLN A 38 -5.16 2.02 -5.99
C GLN A 38 -6.42 1.13 -6.06
N LEU A 39 -6.36 -0.07 -5.48
CA LEU A 39 -7.39 -1.12 -5.62
C LEU A 39 -8.82 -0.64 -5.28
N ARG A 40 -8.95 0.30 -4.33
CA ARG A 40 -10.25 0.80 -3.84
C ARG A 40 -10.80 1.97 -4.62
N LYS A 41 -10.04 2.58 -5.53
CA LYS A 41 -10.44 3.81 -6.23
C LYS A 41 -11.78 3.64 -6.96
N GLY A 42 -11.92 2.59 -7.77
CA GLY A 42 -13.16 2.33 -8.51
C GLY A 42 -14.39 2.14 -7.59
N TRP A 43 -14.22 1.49 -6.44
CA TRP A 43 -15.31 1.33 -5.47
C TRP A 43 -15.69 2.64 -4.79
N ILE A 44 -14.73 3.53 -4.56
CA ILE A 44 -14.97 4.85 -3.99
C ILE A 44 -15.75 5.72 -4.99
N GLU A 45 -15.31 5.77 -6.24
CA GLU A 45 -15.97 6.54 -7.31
C GLU A 45 -17.39 6.01 -7.58
N ALA A 46 -17.58 4.68 -7.58
CA ALA A 46 -18.86 4.05 -7.87
C ALA A 46 -19.98 4.34 -6.84
N ARG A 47 -19.65 4.80 -5.63
CA ARG A 47 -20.67 5.18 -4.63
C ARG A 47 -21.41 6.46 -5.00
N GLY A 48 -20.83 7.31 -5.86
CA GLY A 48 -21.42 8.59 -6.26
C GLY A 48 -21.49 9.63 -5.13
N ASP A 49 -20.73 9.43 -4.06
CA ASP A 49 -20.70 10.29 -2.86
C ASP A 49 -19.43 11.15 -2.76
N VAL A 50 -18.63 11.20 -3.83
CA VAL A 50 -17.34 11.91 -3.89
C VAL A 50 -17.19 12.67 -5.20
N GLU A 51 -16.37 13.72 -5.15
CA GLU A 51 -15.99 14.53 -6.31
C GLU A 51 -14.46 14.55 -6.45
N CYS A 52 -13.97 14.62 -7.69
CA CYS A 52 -12.54 14.79 -7.95
C CYS A 52 -12.16 16.27 -7.83
N ILE A 53 -11.15 16.57 -7.01
CA ILE A 53 -10.60 17.92 -6.84
C ILE A 53 -9.11 17.92 -7.14
N ASN A 54 -8.60 19.07 -7.57
CA ASN A 54 -7.15 19.28 -7.65
C ASN A 54 -6.55 19.31 -6.24
N GLY A 55 -5.45 18.61 -6.04
CA GLY A 55 -4.70 18.64 -4.77
C GLY A 55 -4.13 20.02 -4.48
N ARG A 56 -3.90 20.32 -3.20
CA ARG A 56 -3.19 21.55 -2.77
C ARG A 56 -1.77 21.53 -3.34
N ALA A 57 -1.28 22.68 -3.81
CA ALA A 57 0.13 22.83 -4.14
C ALA A 57 1.00 22.64 -2.87
N VAL A 58 2.14 21.98 -3.06
CA VAL A 58 3.19 21.86 -2.03
C VAL A 58 3.89 23.21 -1.90
N CYS A 59 4.00 23.71 -0.67
CA CYS A 59 4.71 24.95 -0.35
C CYS A 59 6.00 24.62 0.42
N PRO A 60 7.05 25.45 0.38
CA PRO A 60 8.30 25.20 1.11
C PRO A 60 8.12 24.98 2.62
N GLU A 61 7.10 25.59 3.21
CA GLU A 61 6.72 25.43 4.61
C GLU A 61 6.33 23.98 4.95
N ASP A 62 5.86 23.19 3.98
CA ASP A 62 5.47 21.79 4.17
C ASP A 62 6.68 20.88 4.43
N ASP A 63 7.86 21.25 3.90
CA ASP A 63 9.13 20.52 4.03
C ASP A 63 10.14 21.28 4.93
N GLY A 64 9.67 22.20 5.77
CA GLY A 64 10.51 22.91 6.75
C GLY A 64 11.48 23.93 6.13
N LEU A 65 11.10 24.57 5.02
CA LEU A 65 11.91 25.52 4.24
C LEU A 65 13.22 24.92 3.69
N ALA A 66 13.35 23.60 3.66
CA ALA A 66 14.49 22.94 3.04
C ALA A 66 14.48 23.21 1.52
N SER A 67 15.61 23.67 0.97
CA SER A 67 15.75 23.75 -0.48
C SER A 67 15.81 22.33 -1.06
N ALA A 68 15.28 22.14 -2.27
CA ALA A 68 15.24 20.86 -2.97
C ALA A 68 16.61 20.18 -3.17
N GLN A 69 17.73 20.85 -2.84
CA GLN A 69 19.09 20.33 -2.90
C GLN A 69 19.54 19.53 -1.65
N ALA A 70 18.74 19.45 -0.60
CA ALA A 70 19.04 18.59 0.56
C ALA A 70 18.46 17.18 0.40
N ARG A 71 18.87 16.43 -0.64
CA ARG A 71 18.63 14.99 -0.73
C ARG A 71 19.96 14.31 -1.09
N VAL A 72 20.55 13.64 -0.09
CA VAL A 72 21.75 12.78 -0.23
C VAL A 72 21.34 11.45 -0.84
#